data_AF-D5ATE9-F1
#
_entry.id   AF-D5ATE9-F1
#
_cell.length_a   1.000
_cell.length_b   1.000
_cell.length_c   1.000
_cell.angle_alpha   90.00
_cell.angle_beta   90.00
_cell.angle_gamma   90.00
#
_symmetry.space_group_name_H-M   'P 1'
#
loop_
_entity.id
_entity.type
_entity.pdbx_description
1 polymer ?
#
loop_
_entity_poly.entity_id
_entity_poly.type
_entity_poly.pdbx_seq_one_letter_code
_entity_poly.pdbx_strand_id
1 'polypeptide(L)'
;MNIHGRIDTPDTAEAKAALELLRAFVAQAHPAEVAALDPAIARLFTPVPGPYPELARVYDAEFRPDDAYKAAMPDLQNGPASLIRGAKTRIEHVGISNFRLPIRYKLRDGGDVMLETSVTGTVSLEAEKKGINMSRILRSFYAHSESEFSFEVMAAALDDYIDHLESFDARLMMRFSLPLQVESLRSGLRGWQYYDIALELVEQAGVRTKIVHLDYVYSSTCPCSLELSEDARIRRGRLATPHSQRSVARISAVIEPGKTLWFEDLIEIARANVPTETQVMVKREDEQAFAELNAANPIFVEDAVRSFAAGLMAEPRVGDFRVIASHQESLHSHDAVAVLTEGPTFASASLDPKLFASLVHAG
;
A
#
# COMPACT_ATOMS: atom_id res chain seq x y z
N MET A 1 43.81 21.92 30.91
CA MET A 1 44.92 21.23 30.21
C MET A 1 44.57 19.75 30.21
N ASN A 2 43.97 19.26 29.11
CA ASN A 2 43.58 17.86 28.98
C ASN A 2 44.83 17.02 28.73
N ILE A 3 45.21 16.18 29.70
CA ILE A 3 46.25 15.18 29.51
C ILE A 3 45.55 13.91 29.03
N HIS A 4 45.49 13.73 27.72
CA HIS A 4 45.18 12.42 27.13
C HIS A 4 46.40 11.53 27.37
N GLY A 5 46.38 10.76 28.45
CA GLY A 5 47.32 9.67 28.67
C GLY A 5 47.16 8.66 27.53
N ARG A 6 48.22 8.48 26.75
CA ARG A 6 48.32 7.40 25.77
C ARG A 6 48.31 6.10 26.57
N ILE A 7 47.29 5.26 26.37
CA ILE A 7 47.30 3.90 26.92
C ILE A 7 48.29 3.14 26.02
N ASP A 8 49.48 2.85 26.56
CA ASP A 8 50.44 1.98 25.89
C ASP A 8 49.83 0.59 25.70
N THR A 9 50.27 -0.13 24.67
CA THR A 9 49.82 -1.50 24.41
C THR A 9 50.13 -2.35 25.66
N PRO A 10 49.12 -2.91 26.34
CA PRO A 10 49.33 -3.61 27.60
C PRO A 10 50.24 -4.82 27.42
N ASP A 11 51.07 -5.07 28.43
CA ASP A 11 51.94 -6.25 28.40
C ASP A 11 51.17 -7.55 28.72
N THR A 12 51.82 -8.69 28.51
CA THR A 12 51.21 -10.01 28.73
C THR A 12 50.81 -10.24 30.19
N ALA A 13 51.47 -9.61 31.15
CA ALA A 13 51.16 -9.75 32.58
C ALA A 13 49.92 -8.93 32.94
N GLU A 14 49.82 -7.70 32.43
CA GLU A 14 48.65 -6.84 32.58
C GLU A 14 47.41 -7.45 31.95
N ALA A 15 47.53 -8.04 30.75
CA ALA A 15 46.43 -8.74 30.09
C ALA A 15 45.92 -9.95 30.90
N LYS A 16 46.82 -10.71 31.53
CA LYS A 16 46.44 -11.84 32.40
C LYS A 16 45.74 -11.36 33.67
N ALA A 17 46.26 -10.31 34.31
CA ALA A 17 45.65 -9.74 35.50
C ALA A 17 44.24 -9.20 35.22
N ALA A 18 44.05 -8.54 34.07
CA ALA A 18 42.74 -8.08 33.62
C ALA A 18 41.76 -9.26 33.38
N LEU A 19 42.23 -10.35 32.78
CA LEU A 19 41.42 -11.55 32.58
C LEU A 19 41.01 -12.19 33.91
N GLU A 20 41.92 -12.30 34.88
CA GLU A 20 41.61 -12.84 36.21
C GLU A 20 40.61 -11.98 36.98
N LEU A 21 40.75 -10.65 36.90
CA LEU A 21 39.80 -9.72 37.50
C LEU A 21 38.39 -9.90 36.92
N LEU A 22 38.29 -10.03 35.58
CA LEU A 22 37.01 -10.26 34.92
C LEU A 22 36.43 -11.65 35.26
N ARG A 23 37.26 -12.69 35.40
CA ARG A 23 36.82 -14.02 35.88
C ARG A 23 36.23 -13.94 37.28
N ALA A 24 36.89 -13.21 38.19
CA ALA A 24 36.43 -13.05 39.56
C ALA A 24 35.10 -12.28 39.62
N PHE A 25 34.93 -11.26 38.78
CA PHE A 25 33.68 -10.52 38.65
C PHE A 25 32.53 -11.42 38.14
N VAL A 26 32.74 -12.13 37.03
CA VAL A 26 31.70 -13.00 36.43
C VAL A 26 31.31 -14.15 37.36
N ALA A 27 32.23 -14.66 38.18
CA ALA A 27 31.93 -15.71 39.17
C ALA A 27 30.97 -15.26 40.29
N GLN A 28 30.83 -13.95 40.51
CA GLN A 28 30.01 -13.39 41.59
C GLN A 28 28.83 -12.55 41.09
N ALA A 29 28.80 -12.18 39.81
CA ALA A 29 27.78 -11.32 39.20
C ALA A 29 26.46 -12.05 38.90
N HIS A 30 25.34 -11.33 38.94
CA HIS A 30 24.04 -11.89 38.59
C HIS A 30 23.95 -12.16 37.07
N PRO A 31 23.27 -13.22 36.58
CA PRO A 31 23.22 -13.55 35.15
C PRO A 31 22.76 -12.41 34.23
N ALA A 32 21.89 -11.53 34.73
CA ALA A 32 21.43 -10.34 34.01
C ALA A 32 22.51 -9.26 33.81
N GLU A 33 23.46 -9.15 34.75
CA GLU A 33 24.59 -8.21 34.68
C GLU A 33 25.65 -8.72 33.71
N VAL A 34 25.88 -10.03 33.69
CA VAL A 34 26.77 -10.69 32.71
C VAL A 34 26.20 -10.57 31.30
N ALA A 35 24.88 -10.68 31.13
CA ALA A 35 24.20 -10.51 29.85
C ALA A 35 24.22 -9.06 29.31
N ALA A 36 24.48 -8.08 30.17
CA ALA A 36 24.59 -6.67 29.81
C ALA A 36 26.03 -6.25 29.42
N LEU A 37 27.03 -7.12 29.62
CA LEU A 37 28.40 -6.89 29.18
C LEU A 37 28.52 -6.94 27.65
N ASP A 38 29.60 -6.35 27.11
CA ASP A 38 29.93 -6.49 25.69
C ASP A 38 30.03 -7.99 25.32
N PRO A 39 29.38 -8.44 24.23
CA PRO A 39 29.40 -9.85 23.81
C PRO A 39 30.80 -10.44 23.64
N ALA A 40 31.81 -9.62 23.34
CA ALA A 40 33.20 -10.07 23.25
C ALA A 40 33.78 -10.46 24.61
N ILE A 41 33.38 -9.76 25.69
CA ILE A 41 33.80 -10.05 27.06
C ILE A 41 33.12 -11.33 27.56
N ALA A 42 31.82 -11.50 27.29
CA ALA A 42 31.08 -12.71 27.67
C ALA A 42 31.70 -13.99 27.05
N ARG A 43 32.20 -13.91 25.82
CA ARG A 43 32.86 -15.03 25.10
C ARG A 43 34.17 -15.49 25.73
N LEU A 44 34.82 -14.70 26.60
CA LEU A 44 36.07 -15.08 27.28
C LEU A 44 35.82 -16.06 28.45
N PHE A 45 34.58 -16.16 28.93
CA PHE A 45 34.22 -16.95 30.12
C PHE A 45 33.38 -18.18 29.80
N THR A 46 32.79 -18.25 28.61
CA THR A 46 32.13 -19.46 28.13
C THR A 46 33.21 -20.44 27.65
N PRO A 47 33.27 -21.70 28.17
CA PRO A 47 34.12 -22.71 27.57
C PRO A 47 33.71 -22.86 26.11
N VAL A 48 34.59 -22.42 25.20
CA VAL A 48 34.34 -22.50 23.76
C VAL A 48 34.26 -23.98 23.39
N PRO A 49 33.13 -24.48 22.86
CA PRO A 49 33.05 -25.86 22.42
C PRO A 49 33.90 -26.01 21.15
N GLY A 50 35.15 -26.45 21.31
CA GLY A 50 36.06 -26.74 20.20
C GLY A 50 36.37 -25.55 19.26
N PRO A 51 37.20 -25.75 18.23
CA PRO A 51 37.19 -24.85 17.07
C PRO A 51 35.76 -24.77 16.51
N TYR A 52 35.35 -23.59 16.05
CA TYR A 52 34.05 -23.41 15.38
C TYR A 52 33.91 -24.49 14.30
N PRO A 53 32.78 -25.23 14.25
CA PRO A 53 32.68 -26.40 13.40
C PRO A 53 32.93 -26.03 11.94
N GLU A 54 33.67 -26.88 11.22
CA GLU A 54 33.77 -26.74 9.77
C GLU A 54 32.39 -26.97 9.17
N LEU A 55 31.79 -25.90 8.65
CA LEU A 55 30.50 -25.94 7.99
C LEU A 55 30.70 -26.33 6.53
N ALA A 56 29.90 -27.30 6.06
CA ALA A 56 29.85 -27.64 4.65
C ALA A 56 29.44 -26.40 3.83
N ARG A 57 30.19 -26.11 2.76
CA ARG A 57 29.90 -24.99 1.84
C ARG A 57 29.10 -25.41 0.61
N VAL A 58 28.71 -26.68 0.56
CA VAL A 58 27.91 -27.26 -0.52
C VAL A 58 26.50 -27.47 0.02
N TYR A 59 25.51 -27.06 -0.76
CA TYR A 59 24.10 -27.31 -0.45
C TYR A 59 23.81 -28.81 -0.56
N ASP A 60 23.25 -29.39 0.50
CA ASP A 60 22.83 -30.79 0.52
C ASP A 60 21.48 -30.94 -0.21
N ALA A 61 21.55 -31.35 -1.49
CA ALA A 61 20.37 -31.56 -2.32
C ALA A 61 19.59 -32.85 -1.96
N GLU A 62 20.20 -33.77 -1.20
CA GLU A 62 19.62 -35.06 -0.83
C GLU A 62 18.92 -35.00 0.54
N PHE A 63 19.27 -34.03 1.39
CA PHE A 63 18.62 -33.83 2.67
C PHE A 63 17.10 -33.63 2.54
N ARG A 64 16.33 -34.47 3.22
CA ARG A 64 14.87 -34.36 3.35
C ARG A 64 14.53 -34.39 4.85
N PRO A 65 14.07 -33.27 5.43
CA PRO A 65 13.75 -33.24 6.85
C PRO A 65 12.48 -34.07 7.12
N ASP A 66 12.58 -35.02 8.04
CA ASP A 66 11.42 -35.75 8.55
C ASP A 66 10.64 -34.93 9.59
N ASP A 67 9.53 -35.46 10.07
CA ASP A 67 8.67 -34.77 11.03
C ASP A 67 9.35 -34.50 12.38
N ALA A 68 10.20 -35.43 12.84
CA ALA A 68 10.94 -35.28 14.09
C ALA A 68 11.97 -34.14 13.98
N TYR A 69 12.70 -34.07 12.87
CA TYR A 69 13.66 -33.01 12.60
C TYR A 69 12.97 -31.64 12.48
N LYS A 70 11.86 -31.56 11.73
CA LYS A 70 11.06 -30.33 11.61
C LYS A 70 10.55 -29.84 12.97
N ALA A 71 10.09 -30.75 13.84
CA ALA A 71 9.60 -30.40 15.17
C ALA A 71 10.72 -29.92 16.12
N ALA A 72 11.95 -30.39 15.93
CA ALA A 72 13.11 -29.98 16.72
C ALA A 72 13.76 -28.67 16.24
N MET A 73 13.35 -28.15 15.07
CA MET A 73 13.88 -26.89 14.55
C MET A 73 13.52 -25.72 15.49
N PRO A 74 14.41 -24.74 15.66
CA PRO A 74 14.11 -23.56 16.48
C PRO A 74 13.03 -22.70 15.83
N ASP A 75 11.94 -22.45 16.56
CA ASP A 75 10.87 -21.54 16.16
C ASP A 75 10.95 -20.24 16.97
N LEU A 76 11.75 -19.30 16.46
CA LEU A 76 11.95 -18.01 17.12
C LEU A 76 10.69 -17.14 17.09
N GLN A 77 9.79 -17.34 16.13
CA GLN A 77 8.58 -16.53 15.97
C GLN A 77 7.55 -16.85 17.05
N ASN A 78 7.43 -18.13 17.40
CA ASN A 78 6.63 -18.62 18.53
C ASN A 78 7.44 -18.69 19.85
N GLY A 79 8.62 -18.08 19.88
CA GLY A 79 9.46 -18.01 21.08
C GLY A 79 8.85 -17.14 22.19
N PRO A 80 9.37 -17.25 23.43
CA PRO A 80 8.80 -16.56 24.58
C PRO A 80 8.86 -15.03 24.46
N ALA A 81 7.90 -14.35 25.08
CA ALA A 81 7.81 -12.88 25.11
C ALA A 81 9.04 -12.18 25.70
N SER A 82 9.92 -12.90 26.41
CA SER A 82 11.22 -12.41 26.89
C SER A 82 12.19 -12.09 25.76
N LEU A 83 11.99 -12.65 24.56
CA LEU A 83 12.81 -12.40 23.37
C LEU A 83 12.33 -11.18 22.56
N ILE A 84 11.26 -10.50 22.98
CA ILE A 84 10.79 -9.25 22.36
C ILE A 84 11.79 -8.14 22.65
N ARG A 85 12.15 -7.37 21.62
CA ARG A 85 13.01 -6.18 21.75
C ARG A 85 12.14 -4.93 21.61
N GLY A 86 12.37 -3.95 22.48
CA GLY A 86 11.60 -2.70 22.51
C GLY A 86 10.37 -2.77 23.41
N ALA A 87 9.48 -1.81 23.25
CA ALA A 87 8.24 -1.76 24.01
C ALA A 87 7.32 -2.92 23.61
N LYS A 88 6.74 -3.59 24.60
CA LYS A 88 5.68 -4.58 24.39
C LYS A 88 4.38 -3.83 24.18
N THR A 89 4.12 -3.48 22.94
CA THR A 89 2.91 -2.79 22.51
C THR A 89 2.26 -3.56 21.39
N ARG A 90 0.94 -3.42 21.27
CA ARG A 90 0.20 -3.89 20.10
C ARG A 90 0.79 -3.26 18.83
N ILE A 91 0.90 -4.05 17.78
CA ILE A 91 1.21 -3.60 16.43
C ILE A 91 -0.09 -3.65 15.64
N GLU A 92 -0.53 -2.53 15.06
CA GLU A 92 -1.81 -2.50 14.32
C GLU A 92 -1.73 -3.28 13.00
N HIS A 93 -0.58 -3.23 12.31
CA HIS A 93 -0.38 -3.90 11.03
C HIS A 93 1.00 -4.55 10.94
N VAL A 94 1.03 -5.87 10.78
CA VAL A 94 2.21 -6.66 10.42
C VAL A 94 1.83 -7.71 9.39
N GLY A 95 2.65 -7.90 8.37
CA GLY A 95 2.31 -8.78 7.26
C GLY A 95 3.26 -8.68 6.07
N ILE A 96 2.74 -9.01 4.90
CA ILE A 96 3.44 -8.94 3.62
C ILE A 96 2.83 -7.87 2.73
N SER A 97 3.67 -7.21 1.93
CA SER A 97 3.28 -6.17 1.00
C SER A 97 3.86 -6.46 -0.38
N ASN A 98 3.09 -6.15 -1.42
CA ASN A 98 3.50 -6.16 -2.82
C ASN A 98 3.99 -7.53 -3.36
N PHE A 99 3.40 -8.64 -2.91
CA PHE A 99 3.56 -9.90 -3.64
C PHE A 99 2.59 -9.93 -4.84
N ARG A 100 2.92 -10.67 -5.90
CA ARG A 100 2.18 -10.62 -7.16
C ARG A 100 1.57 -11.98 -7.49
N LEU A 101 0.30 -11.97 -7.90
CA LEU A 101 -0.42 -13.15 -8.38
C LEU A 101 -1.19 -12.82 -9.67
N PRO A 102 -1.30 -13.77 -10.62
CA PRO A 102 -2.27 -13.67 -11.70
C PRO A 102 -3.66 -13.99 -11.14
N ILE A 103 -4.60 -13.05 -11.26
CA ILE A 103 -5.96 -13.18 -10.71
C ILE A 103 -6.97 -12.94 -11.82
N ARG A 104 -8.02 -13.77 -11.88
CA ARG A 104 -9.10 -13.68 -12.90
C ARG A 104 -10.28 -12.88 -12.37
N TYR A 105 -10.49 -11.67 -12.89
CA TYR A 105 -11.58 -10.76 -12.53
C TYR A 105 -12.77 -10.90 -13.48
N LYS A 106 -13.99 -10.83 -12.95
CA LYS A 106 -15.22 -10.75 -13.76
C LYS A 106 -15.52 -9.31 -14.16
N LEU A 107 -16.00 -9.15 -15.37
CA LEU A 107 -16.51 -7.90 -15.92
C LEU A 107 -18.03 -7.89 -15.90
N ARG A 108 -18.63 -6.69 -15.92
CA ARG A 108 -20.09 -6.50 -15.83
C ARG A 108 -20.85 -7.14 -16.99
N ASP A 109 -20.23 -7.23 -18.16
CA ASP A 109 -20.82 -7.83 -19.38
C ASP A 109 -20.75 -9.36 -19.43
N GLY A 110 -20.23 -9.99 -18.37
CA GLY A 110 -20.10 -11.44 -18.25
C GLY A 110 -18.76 -12.01 -18.77
N GLY A 111 -17.85 -11.16 -19.25
CA GLY A 111 -16.48 -11.54 -19.56
C GLY A 111 -15.61 -11.72 -18.30
N ASP A 112 -14.40 -12.25 -18.50
CA ASP A 112 -13.35 -12.26 -17.49
C ASP A 112 -12.00 -11.79 -18.07
N VAL A 113 -11.11 -11.36 -17.17
CA VAL A 113 -9.74 -10.96 -17.52
C VAL A 113 -8.76 -11.44 -16.46
N MET A 114 -7.64 -12.02 -16.90
CA MET A 114 -6.54 -12.38 -16.00
C MET A 114 -5.53 -11.24 -15.91
N LEU A 115 -5.34 -10.71 -14.70
CA LEU A 115 -4.49 -9.55 -14.45
C LEU A 115 -3.41 -9.87 -13.42
N GLU A 116 -2.21 -9.34 -13.64
CA GLU A 116 -1.20 -9.28 -12.58
C GLU A 116 -1.74 -8.38 -11.46
N THR A 117 -1.82 -8.94 -10.26
CA THR A 117 -2.35 -8.26 -9.08
C THR A 117 -1.31 -8.19 -7.99
N SER A 118 -1.03 -6.99 -7.50
CA SER A 118 -0.24 -6.75 -6.29
C SER A 118 -1.12 -6.92 -5.06
N VAL A 119 -0.69 -7.76 -4.12
CA VAL A 119 -1.45 -8.09 -2.92
C VAL A 119 -0.66 -7.69 -1.67
N THR A 120 -1.37 -7.12 -0.70
CA THR A 120 -0.85 -6.74 0.61
C THR A 120 -1.80 -7.30 1.66
N GLY A 121 -1.29 -8.10 2.58
CA GLY A 121 -2.07 -8.74 3.65
C GLY A 121 -1.40 -8.50 5.00
N THR A 122 -2.14 -7.96 5.96
CA THR A 122 -1.64 -7.61 7.29
C THR A 122 -2.64 -7.94 8.38
N VAL A 123 -2.17 -8.24 9.59
CA VAL A 123 -2.98 -8.40 10.80
C VAL A 123 -2.45 -7.52 11.93
N SER A 124 -3.27 -7.34 12.96
CA SER A 124 -2.80 -6.89 14.25
C SER A 124 -1.98 -7.97 14.97
N LEU A 125 -1.05 -7.55 15.82
CA LEU A 125 -0.25 -8.43 16.67
C LEU A 125 -0.28 -7.92 18.11
N GLU A 126 -0.68 -8.79 19.04
CA GLU A 126 -0.74 -8.49 20.47
C GLU A 126 0.66 -8.26 21.08
N ALA A 127 0.71 -7.46 22.14
CA ALA A 127 1.95 -6.98 22.77
C ALA A 127 2.87 -8.11 23.28
N GLU A 128 2.28 -9.26 23.62
CA GLU A 128 2.96 -10.44 24.16
C GLU A 128 3.44 -11.41 23.07
N LYS A 129 2.99 -11.25 21.82
CA LYS A 129 3.38 -12.10 20.70
C LYS A 129 4.63 -11.52 20.02
N LYS A 130 5.64 -12.36 19.77
CA LYS A 130 6.93 -11.93 19.20
C LYS A 130 6.87 -11.66 17.69
N GLY A 131 6.02 -12.37 16.97
CA GLY A 131 5.88 -12.21 15.52
C GLY A 131 4.77 -13.09 14.95
N ILE A 132 4.57 -12.96 13.64
CA ILE A 132 3.63 -13.79 12.87
C ILE A 132 4.40 -14.73 11.94
N ASN A 133 3.76 -15.83 11.56
CA ASN A 133 4.30 -16.70 10.52
C ASN A 133 3.97 -16.14 9.12
N MET A 134 4.86 -15.31 8.60
CA MET A 134 4.70 -14.60 7.32
C MET A 134 4.40 -15.54 6.13
N SER A 135 4.99 -16.74 6.11
CA SER A 135 4.81 -17.69 5.00
C SER A 135 3.40 -18.29 4.95
N ARG A 136 2.67 -18.30 6.07
CA ARG A 136 1.27 -18.76 6.11
C ARG A 136 0.37 -17.84 5.32
N ILE A 137 0.63 -16.53 5.38
CA ILE A 137 -0.10 -15.51 4.61
C ILE A 137 -0.06 -15.84 3.13
N LEU A 138 1.15 -16.04 2.61
CA LEU A 138 1.33 -16.32 1.19
C LEU A 138 0.63 -17.63 0.80
N ARG A 139 0.74 -18.68 1.63
CA ARG A 139 0.13 -19.99 1.33
C ARG A 139 -1.39 -19.94 1.29
N SER A 140 -2.07 -19.20 2.18
CA SER A 140 -3.52 -19.04 2.09
C SER A 140 -3.91 -18.37 0.77
N PHE A 141 -3.19 -17.32 0.36
CA PHE A 141 -3.43 -16.68 -0.93
C PHE A 141 -3.24 -17.61 -2.13
N TYR A 142 -2.17 -18.41 -2.15
CA TYR A 142 -1.95 -19.37 -3.24
C TYR A 142 -3.03 -20.45 -3.28
N ALA A 143 -3.50 -20.94 -2.12
CA ALA A 143 -4.58 -21.93 -2.05
C ALA A 143 -5.88 -21.42 -2.67
N HIS A 144 -6.14 -20.12 -2.60
CA HIS A 144 -7.33 -19.48 -3.15
C HIS A 144 -7.11 -18.87 -4.54
N SER A 145 -5.87 -18.74 -5.01
CA SER A 145 -5.52 -18.01 -6.25
C SER A 145 -6.00 -18.66 -7.55
N GLU A 146 -6.22 -19.99 -7.57
CA GLU A 146 -6.71 -20.70 -8.76
C GLU A 146 -8.23 -20.61 -8.96
N SER A 147 -8.96 -20.07 -7.96
CA SER A 147 -10.41 -19.86 -8.04
C SER A 147 -10.77 -18.61 -8.84
N GLU A 148 -12.00 -18.55 -9.39
CA GLU A 148 -12.52 -17.32 -9.98
C GLU A 148 -12.60 -16.22 -8.91
N PHE A 149 -11.97 -15.07 -9.17
CA PHE A 149 -11.83 -14.06 -8.13
C PHE A 149 -13.14 -13.34 -7.83
N SER A 150 -13.44 -13.23 -6.54
CA SER A 150 -14.51 -12.38 -6.01
C SER A 150 -14.13 -11.88 -4.61
N PHE A 151 -14.91 -10.92 -4.08
CA PHE A 151 -14.75 -10.50 -2.68
C PHE A 151 -14.91 -11.67 -1.69
N GLU A 152 -15.64 -12.72 -2.08
CA GLU A 152 -15.83 -13.93 -1.29
C GLU A 152 -14.56 -14.77 -1.22
N VAL A 153 -13.74 -14.78 -2.28
CA VAL A 153 -12.41 -15.40 -2.27
C VAL A 153 -11.44 -14.60 -1.41
N MET A 154 -11.48 -13.26 -1.49
CA MET A 154 -10.73 -12.40 -0.57
C MET A 154 -11.13 -12.64 0.89
N ALA A 155 -12.44 -12.77 1.14
CA ALA A 155 -13.00 -13.06 2.45
C ALA A 155 -12.52 -14.41 2.97
N ALA A 156 -12.59 -15.48 2.18
CA ALA A 156 -12.10 -16.80 2.56
C ALA A 156 -10.59 -16.78 2.87
N ALA A 157 -9.79 -16.08 2.06
CA ALA A 157 -8.37 -15.92 2.33
C ALA A 157 -8.09 -15.11 3.61
N LEU A 158 -8.94 -14.14 3.93
CA LEU A 158 -8.87 -13.35 5.17
C LEU A 158 -9.33 -14.16 6.39
N ASP A 159 -10.39 -14.96 6.26
CA ASP A 159 -10.91 -15.85 7.30
C ASP A 159 -9.86 -16.89 7.69
N ASP A 160 -9.26 -17.58 6.72
CA ASP A 160 -8.13 -18.46 6.94
C ASP A 160 -6.98 -17.71 7.64
N TYR A 161 -6.76 -16.44 7.28
CA TYR A 161 -5.67 -15.66 7.86
C TYR A 161 -5.91 -15.29 9.34
N ILE A 162 -7.15 -14.96 9.71
CA ILE A 162 -7.57 -14.65 11.08
C ILE A 162 -7.50 -15.90 11.97
N ASP A 163 -8.10 -17.00 11.51
CA ASP A 163 -8.17 -18.26 12.26
C ASP A 163 -6.79 -18.81 12.62
N HIS A 164 -5.83 -18.71 11.70
CA HIS A 164 -4.49 -19.27 11.89
C HIS A 164 -3.57 -18.43 12.78
N LEU A 165 -3.88 -17.15 13.01
CA LEU A 165 -3.02 -16.25 13.79
C LEU A 165 -3.63 -15.82 15.13
N GLU A 166 -4.89 -16.20 15.40
CA GLU A 166 -5.65 -15.74 16.56
C GLU A 166 -5.52 -14.21 16.72
N SER A 167 -5.72 -13.50 15.60
CA SER A 167 -5.70 -12.03 15.54
C SER A 167 -7.13 -11.50 15.50
N PHE A 168 -7.34 -10.30 16.02
CA PHE A 168 -8.65 -9.65 16.07
C PHE A 168 -8.94 -8.80 14.83
N ASP A 169 -7.91 -8.16 14.27
CA ASP A 169 -8.04 -7.28 13.12
C ASP A 169 -7.16 -7.77 11.97
N ALA A 170 -7.68 -7.65 10.75
CA ALA A 170 -6.99 -8.04 9.53
C ALA A 170 -7.36 -7.13 8.35
N ARG A 171 -6.42 -6.95 7.43
CA ARG A 171 -6.59 -6.11 6.25
C ARG A 171 -5.94 -6.77 5.04
N LEU A 172 -6.69 -6.82 3.95
CA LEU A 172 -6.26 -7.31 2.65
C LEU A 172 -6.50 -6.24 1.59
N MET A 173 -5.48 -5.93 0.80
CA MET A 173 -5.54 -5.02 -0.32
C MET A 173 -4.99 -5.68 -1.58
N MET A 174 -5.74 -5.57 -2.68
CA MET A 174 -5.38 -6.09 -4.00
C MET A 174 -5.44 -4.97 -5.02
N ARG A 175 -4.34 -4.73 -5.73
CA ARG A 175 -4.17 -3.63 -6.68
C ARG A 175 -3.84 -4.17 -8.05
N PHE A 176 -4.54 -3.69 -9.07
CA PHE A 176 -4.38 -4.14 -10.46
C PHE A 176 -4.76 -3.02 -11.42
N SER A 177 -4.33 -3.15 -12.67
CA SER A 177 -4.66 -2.21 -13.74
C SER A 177 -5.69 -2.85 -14.66
N LEU A 178 -6.93 -2.35 -14.63
CA LEU A 178 -8.08 -2.88 -15.35
C LEU A 178 -8.13 -2.30 -16.78
N PRO A 179 -8.01 -3.10 -17.84
CA PRO A 179 -8.16 -2.63 -19.22
C PRO A 179 -9.63 -2.62 -19.64
N LEU A 180 -10.13 -1.49 -20.14
CA LEU A 180 -11.45 -1.37 -20.79
C LEU A 180 -11.31 -0.72 -22.17
N GLN A 181 -12.12 -1.17 -23.14
CA GLN A 181 -12.18 -0.51 -24.44
C GLN A 181 -13.04 0.75 -24.37
N VAL A 182 -12.48 1.87 -24.80
CA VAL A 182 -13.14 3.17 -24.83
C VAL A 182 -13.21 3.67 -26.27
N GLU A 183 -14.37 4.19 -26.66
CA GLU A 183 -14.59 4.80 -27.97
C GLU A 183 -14.20 6.29 -27.94
N SER A 184 -13.64 6.76 -29.05
CA SER A 184 -13.23 8.16 -29.24
C SER A 184 -14.45 9.05 -29.47
N LEU A 185 -14.34 10.33 -29.10
CA LEU A 185 -15.49 11.25 -29.08
C LEU A 185 -16.25 11.40 -30.41
N ARG A 186 -15.58 11.33 -31.57
CA ARG A 186 -16.21 11.58 -32.89
C ARG A 186 -15.84 10.55 -33.95
N SER A 187 -14.62 10.04 -33.98
CA SER A 187 -14.13 9.20 -35.08
C SER A 187 -14.57 7.75 -35.04
N GLY A 188 -15.16 7.29 -33.93
CA GLY A 188 -15.52 5.89 -33.70
C GLY A 188 -14.32 4.94 -33.51
N LEU A 189 -13.09 5.48 -33.38
CA LEU A 189 -11.93 4.68 -33.02
C LEU A 189 -12.09 4.13 -31.60
N ARG A 190 -11.56 2.93 -31.34
CA ARG A 190 -11.59 2.29 -30.02
C ARG A 190 -10.19 1.96 -29.56
N GLY A 191 -9.85 2.34 -28.33
CA GLY A 191 -8.57 2.07 -27.69
C GLY A 191 -8.72 1.48 -26.30
N TRP A 192 -7.67 0.85 -25.77
CA TRP A 192 -7.64 0.32 -24.42
C TRP A 192 -7.22 1.39 -23.42
N GLN A 193 -8.13 1.75 -22.51
CA GLN A 193 -7.83 2.59 -21.35
C GLN A 193 -7.58 1.68 -20.15
N TYR A 194 -6.56 2.01 -19.37
CA TYR A 194 -6.22 1.30 -18.14
C TYR A 194 -6.65 2.13 -16.93
N TYR A 195 -7.25 1.47 -15.95
CA TYR A 195 -7.69 2.05 -14.69
C TYR A 195 -6.98 1.38 -13.53
N ASP A 196 -6.34 2.16 -12.68
CA ASP A 196 -5.73 1.63 -11.47
C ASP A 196 -6.81 1.46 -10.41
N ILE A 197 -7.09 0.19 -10.10
CA ILE A 197 -8.11 -0.22 -9.13
C ILE A 197 -7.42 -0.84 -7.93
N ALA A 198 -7.93 -0.54 -6.74
CA ALA A 198 -7.64 -1.32 -5.55
C ALA A 198 -8.93 -1.85 -4.92
N LEU A 199 -8.90 -3.11 -4.50
CA LEU A 199 -9.92 -3.70 -3.66
C LEU A 199 -9.34 -3.90 -2.27
N GLU A 200 -10.07 -3.43 -1.28
CA GLU A 200 -9.67 -3.52 0.10
C GLU A 200 -10.77 -4.19 0.93
N LEU A 201 -10.36 -5.16 1.73
CA LEU A 201 -11.20 -5.83 2.71
C LEU A 201 -10.60 -5.58 4.09
N VAL A 202 -11.36 -4.94 4.96
CA VAL A 202 -10.97 -4.65 6.34
C VAL A 202 -11.87 -5.44 7.27
N GLU A 203 -11.26 -6.16 8.20
CA GLU A 203 -11.93 -6.71 9.36
C GLU A 203 -11.39 -6.05 10.61
N GLN A 204 -12.26 -5.36 11.32
CA GLN A 204 -11.91 -4.66 12.55
C GLN A 204 -13.01 -4.83 13.57
N ALA A 205 -12.67 -5.30 14.77
CA ALA A 205 -13.63 -5.55 15.85
C ALA A 205 -14.86 -6.38 15.41
N GLY A 206 -14.65 -7.37 14.53
CA GLY A 206 -15.70 -8.24 14.00
C GLY A 206 -16.61 -7.58 12.94
N VAL A 207 -16.31 -6.36 12.52
CA VAL A 207 -17.01 -5.68 11.42
C VAL A 207 -16.17 -5.77 10.16
N ARG A 208 -16.78 -6.32 9.10
CA ARG A 208 -16.16 -6.47 7.79
C ARG A 208 -16.61 -5.37 6.84
N THR A 209 -15.65 -4.64 6.27
CA THR A 209 -15.88 -3.52 5.35
C THR A 209 -15.22 -3.80 4.00
N LYS A 210 -16.00 -3.71 2.93
CA LYS A 210 -15.53 -3.83 1.54
C LYS A 210 -15.33 -2.44 0.97
N ILE A 211 -14.15 -2.14 0.45
CA ILE A 211 -13.80 -0.83 -0.11
C ILE A 211 -13.26 -1.04 -1.53
N VAL A 212 -13.71 -0.21 -2.46
CA VAL A 212 -13.13 -0.10 -3.81
C VAL A 212 -12.46 1.26 -3.95
N HIS A 213 -11.31 1.26 -4.60
CA HIS A 213 -10.55 2.45 -4.94
C HIS A 213 -10.33 2.53 -6.45
N LEU A 214 -10.49 3.72 -7.01
CA LEU A 214 -10.25 4.04 -8.42
C LEU A 214 -9.38 5.30 -8.49
N ASP A 215 -8.27 5.23 -9.21
CA ASP A 215 -7.54 6.42 -9.66
C ASP A 215 -8.02 6.79 -11.06
N TYR A 216 -8.84 7.84 -11.14
CA TYR A 216 -9.44 8.34 -12.36
C TYR A 216 -8.61 9.49 -12.96
N VAL A 217 -8.18 9.33 -14.21
CA VAL A 217 -7.33 10.30 -14.91
C VAL A 217 -8.17 11.14 -15.87
N TYR A 218 -8.11 12.45 -15.70
CA TYR A 218 -8.91 13.40 -16.48
C TYR A 218 -8.10 14.65 -16.83
N SER A 219 -8.64 15.47 -17.74
CA SER A 219 -8.13 16.79 -18.06
C SER A 219 -8.90 17.84 -17.26
N SER A 220 -8.19 18.73 -16.56
CA SER A 220 -8.80 19.88 -15.90
C SER A 220 -8.38 21.16 -16.60
N THR A 221 -9.37 22.00 -16.95
CA THR A 221 -9.15 23.35 -17.48
C THR A 221 -9.56 24.35 -16.43
N CYS A 222 -8.65 25.26 -16.06
CA CYS A 222 -8.91 26.23 -15.00
C CYS A 222 -9.97 27.26 -15.45
N PRO A 223 -11.11 27.40 -14.73
CA PRO A 223 -12.14 28.39 -15.06
C PRO A 223 -11.60 29.82 -15.14
N CYS A 224 -10.74 30.23 -14.19
CA CYS A 224 -10.10 31.55 -14.22
C CYS A 224 -9.26 31.76 -15.50
N SER A 225 -8.50 30.75 -15.91
CA SER A 225 -7.64 30.85 -17.09
C SER A 225 -8.46 30.95 -18.38
N LEU A 226 -9.58 30.21 -18.46
CA LEU A 226 -10.54 30.31 -19.55
C LEU A 226 -11.14 31.71 -19.63
N GLU A 227 -11.66 32.24 -18.53
CA GLU A 227 -12.23 33.58 -18.47
C GLU A 227 -11.24 34.67 -18.91
N LEU A 228 -10.01 34.63 -18.39
CA LEU A 228 -8.96 35.59 -18.76
C LEU A 228 -8.47 35.44 -20.20
N SER A 229 -8.51 34.23 -20.75
CA SER A 229 -8.17 33.98 -22.15
C SER A 229 -9.23 34.56 -23.09
N GLU A 230 -10.50 34.36 -22.78
CA GLU A 230 -11.61 34.99 -23.51
C GLU A 230 -11.55 36.51 -23.40
N ASP A 231 -11.18 37.03 -22.23
CA ASP A 231 -11.01 38.47 -22.05
C ASP A 231 -9.93 39.07 -22.97
N ALA A 232 -8.77 38.41 -23.03
CA ALA A 232 -7.68 38.81 -23.91
C ALA A 232 -8.07 38.74 -25.39
N ARG A 233 -8.88 37.74 -25.77
CA ARG A 233 -9.40 37.61 -27.14
C ARG A 233 -10.36 38.75 -27.47
N ILE A 234 -11.34 39.00 -26.62
CA ILE A 234 -12.41 39.98 -26.85
C ILE A 234 -11.91 41.42 -26.72
N ARG A 235 -11.28 41.78 -25.60
CA ARG A 235 -10.90 43.17 -25.31
C ARG A 235 -9.59 43.58 -25.97
N ARG A 236 -8.67 42.64 -26.17
CA ARG A 236 -7.30 42.94 -26.65
C ARG A 236 -7.01 42.41 -28.05
N GLY A 237 -7.91 41.64 -28.65
CA GLY A 237 -7.68 41.01 -29.96
C GLY A 237 -6.44 40.12 -29.97
N ARG A 238 -6.09 39.52 -28.82
CA ARG A 238 -4.93 38.64 -28.69
C ARG A 238 -5.39 37.20 -28.64
N LEU A 239 -4.77 36.36 -29.46
CA LEU A 239 -4.87 34.92 -29.28
C LEU A 239 -4.30 34.57 -27.90
N ALA A 240 -5.11 33.93 -27.07
CA ALA A 240 -4.75 33.46 -25.75
C ALA A 240 -5.28 32.04 -25.60
N THR A 241 -4.59 31.17 -24.87
CA THR A 241 -5.00 29.79 -24.65
C THR A 241 -5.09 29.55 -23.15
N PRO A 242 -6.23 29.06 -22.64
CA PRO A 242 -6.32 28.70 -21.24
C PRO A 242 -5.41 27.53 -20.93
N HIS A 243 -4.86 27.49 -19.72
CA HIS A 243 -4.10 26.33 -19.30
C HIS A 243 -5.05 25.19 -18.93
N SER A 244 -4.64 24.00 -19.35
CA SER A 244 -5.23 22.72 -18.97
C SER A 244 -4.12 21.74 -18.65
N GLN A 245 -4.45 20.73 -17.85
CA GLN A 245 -3.48 19.75 -17.38
C GLN A 245 -4.12 18.39 -17.15
N ARG A 246 -3.28 17.35 -17.11
CA ARG A 246 -3.68 16.05 -16.59
C ARG A 246 -3.92 16.17 -15.08
N SER A 247 -4.93 15.48 -14.59
CA SER A 247 -5.31 15.46 -13.18
C SER A 247 -5.70 14.04 -12.79
N VAL A 248 -5.56 13.73 -11.51
CA VAL A 248 -5.91 12.41 -10.97
C VAL A 248 -6.85 12.61 -9.78
N ALA A 249 -7.96 11.86 -9.77
CA ALA A 249 -8.85 11.74 -8.63
C ALA A 249 -8.81 10.31 -8.10
N ARG A 250 -8.36 10.12 -6.85
CA ARG A 250 -8.52 8.85 -6.14
C ARG A 250 -9.87 8.86 -5.44
N ILE A 251 -10.77 8.02 -5.93
CA ILE A 251 -12.09 7.78 -5.37
C ILE A 251 -12.01 6.50 -4.55
N SER A 252 -12.36 6.57 -3.26
CA SER A 252 -12.45 5.42 -2.36
C SER A 252 -13.88 5.32 -1.86
N ALA A 253 -14.55 4.18 -2.02
CA ALA A 253 -15.95 4.01 -1.67
C ALA A 253 -16.18 2.69 -0.92
N VAL A 254 -16.87 2.75 0.21
CA VAL A 254 -17.39 1.57 0.91
C VAL A 254 -18.57 1.03 0.11
N ILE A 255 -18.59 -0.27 -0.12
CA ILE A 255 -19.71 -0.96 -0.77
C ILE A 255 -20.70 -1.37 0.31
N GLU A 256 -21.96 -0.96 0.16
CA GLU A 256 -23.04 -1.30 1.07
C GLU A 256 -23.22 -2.83 1.20
N PRO A 257 -23.52 -3.36 2.40
CA PRO A 257 -23.66 -4.80 2.62
C PRO A 257 -24.70 -5.44 1.68
N GLY A 258 -24.32 -6.57 1.07
CA GLY A 258 -25.18 -7.32 0.14
C GLY A 258 -25.39 -6.65 -1.22
N LYS A 259 -24.69 -5.55 -1.51
CA LYS A 259 -24.70 -4.90 -2.83
C LYS A 259 -23.45 -5.27 -3.62
N THR A 260 -23.58 -5.16 -4.95
CA THR A 260 -22.47 -5.31 -5.89
C THR A 260 -22.33 -4.02 -6.68
N LEU A 261 -21.18 -3.37 -6.55
CA LEU A 261 -20.75 -2.24 -7.36
C LEU A 261 -19.63 -2.72 -8.29
N TRP A 262 -19.87 -2.70 -9.60
CA TRP A 262 -18.85 -3.10 -10.58
C TRP A 262 -17.79 -2.01 -10.74
N PHE A 263 -16.60 -2.37 -11.21
CA PHE A 263 -15.54 -1.40 -11.49
C PHE A 263 -16.02 -0.38 -12.54
N GLU A 264 -16.73 -0.88 -13.55
CA GLU A 264 -17.34 -0.11 -14.63
C GLU A 264 -18.38 0.88 -14.12
N ASP A 265 -19.14 0.54 -13.07
CA ASP A 265 -20.12 1.44 -12.49
C ASP A 265 -19.43 2.66 -11.85
N LEU A 266 -18.34 2.44 -11.12
CA LEU A 266 -17.58 3.53 -10.49
C LEU A 266 -16.89 4.43 -11.53
N ILE A 267 -16.36 3.83 -12.60
CA ILE A 267 -15.77 4.56 -13.73
C ILE A 267 -16.84 5.38 -14.46
N GLU A 268 -18.04 4.83 -14.67
CA GLU A 268 -19.16 5.54 -15.27
C GLU A 268 -19.66 6.70 -14.39
N ILE A 269 -19.73 6.51 -13.06
CA ILE A 269 -20.02 7.59 -12.12
C ILE A 269 -18.98 8.71 -12.23
N ALA A 270 -17.69 8.36 -12.28
CA ALA A 270 -16.61 9.33 -12.44
C ALA A 270 -16.75 10.12 -13.75
N ARG A 271 -16.94 9.42 -14.88
CA ARG A 271 -17.17 10.03 -16.21
C ARG A 271 -18.40 10.92 -16.26
N ALA A 272 -19.49 10.51 -15.64
CA ALA A 272 -20.74 11.28 -15.67
C ALA A 272 -20.61 12.62 -14.93
N ASN A 273 -19.76 12.68 -13.89
CA ASN A 273 -19.61 13.87 -13.05
C ASN A 273 -18.40 14.73 -13.45
N VAL A 274 -17.37 14.14 -14.05
CA VAL A 274 -16.23 14.85 -14.65
C VAL A 274 -15.94 14.21 -16.02
N PRO A 275 -16.53 14.74 -17.11
CA PRO A 275 -16.57 14.06 -18.41
C PRO A 275 -15.28 14.15 -19.22
N THR A 276 -14.28 14.87 -18.73
CA THR A 276 -13.03 15.16 -19.43
C THR A 276 -11.96 14.06 -19.27
N GLU A 277 -12.38 12.79 -19.27
CA GLU A 277 -11.47 11.64 -19.26
C GLU A 277 -10.44 11.74 -20.39
N THR A 278 -9.19 11.35 -20.12
CA THR A 278 -8.17 11.29 -21.17
C THR A 278 -8.56 10.30 -22.28
N GLN A 279 -8.34 10.70 -23.53
CA GLN A 279 -8.62 9.86 -24.71
C GLN A 279 -7.43 8.96 -25.04
N VAL A 280 -7.71 7.73 -25.51
CA VAL A 280 -6.67 6.74 -25.84
C VAL A 280 -6.21 6.87 -27.30
N MET A 281 -7.16 6.76 -28.24
CA MET A 281 -6.92 6.90 -29.67
C MET A 281 -7.69 8.13 -30.14
N VAL A 282 -7.08 8.94 -31.00
CA VAL A 282 -7.73 10.17 -31.51
C VAL A 282 -7.33 10.43 -32.96
N LYS A 283 -8.25 11.05 -33.69
CA LYS A 283 -7.99 11.80 -34.93
C LYS A 283 -8.20 13.29 -34.69
N ARG A 284 -8.00 14.11 -35.73
CA ARG A 284 -8.15 15.57 -35.66
C ARG A 284 -9.53 15.99 -35.15
N GLU A 285 -10.58 15.31 -35.59
CA GLU A 285 -11.95 15.56 -35.16
C GLU A 285 -12.16 15.26 -33.67
N ASP A 286 -11.48 14.25 -33.11
CA ASP A 286 -11.54 13.90 -31.68
C ASP A 286 -10.73 14.89 -30.84
N GLU A 287 -9.56 15.32 -31.31
CA GLU A 287 -8.75 16.35 -30.65
C GLU A 287 -9.53 17.66 -30.53
N GLN A 288 -10.23 18.07 -31.59
CA GLN A 288 -11.12 19.22 -31.57
C GLN A 288 -12.29 19.00 -30.60
N ALA A 289 -12.93 17.83 -30.64
CA ALA A 289 -14.01 17.49 -29.72
C ALA A 289 -13.56 17.55 -28.26
N PHE A 290 -12.35 17.08 -27.96
CA PHE A 290 -11.80 17.08 -26.62
C PHE A 290 -11.47 18.50 -26.16
N ALA A 291 -10.96 19.36 -27.05
CA ALA A 291 -10.77 20.78 -26.75
C ALA A 291 -12.09 21.50 -26.43
N GLU A 292 -13.15 21.23 -27.21
CA GLU A 292 -14.50 21.74 -26.96
C GLU A 292 -15.07 21.21 -25.63
N LEU A 293 -14.89 19.92 -25.34
CA LEU A 293 -15.35 19.28 -24.10
C LEU A 293 -14.68 19.89 -22.86
N ASN A 294 -13.37 20.15 -22.93
CA ASN A 294 -12.62 20.83 -21.87
C ASN A 294 -13.11 22.27 -21.65
N ALA A 295 -13.33 23.01 -22.74
CA ALA A 295 -13.84 24.38 -22.66
C ALA A 295 -15.28 24.44 -22.12
N ALA A 296 -16.10 23.42 -22.38
CA ALA A 296 -17.47 23.32 -21.87
C ALA A 296 -17.52 22.90 -20.38
N ASN A 297 -16.46 22.29 -19.85
CA ASN A 297 -16.39 21.77 -18.48
C ASN A 297 -15.13 22.26 -17.74
N PRO A 298 -14.90 23.58 -17.63
CA PRO A 298 -13.81 24.09 -16.82
C PRO A 298 -14.10 23.81 -15.33
N ILE A 299 -13.09 23.43 -14.56
CA ILE A 299 -13.30 22.95 -13.20
C ILE A 299 -12.12 23.30 -12.28
N PHE A 300 -12.42 23.80 -11.08
CA PHE A 300 -11.46 23.93 -9.98
C PHE A 300 -11.28 22.59 -9.26
N VAL A 301 -10.18 22.43 -8.52
CA VAL A 301 -9.93 21.17 -7.78
C VAL A 301 -10.99 20.94 -6.69
N GLU A 302 -11.52 22.00 -6.08
CA GLU A 302 -12.60 21.95 -5.11
C GLU A 302 -13.91 21.49 -5.74
N ASP A 303 -14.21 21.96 -6.95
CA ASP A 303 -15.42 21.58 -7.66
C ASP A 303 -15.30 20.17 -8.23
N ALA A 304 -14.10 19.72 -8.61
CA ALA A 304 -13.86 18.34 -9.00
C ALA A 304 -14.22 17.35 -7.88
N VAL A 305 -13.72 17.56 -6.66
CA VAL A 305 -14.06 16.67 -5.54
C VAL A 305 -15.55 16.71 -5.18
N ARG A 306 -16.21 17.87 -5.32
CA ARG A 306 -17.65 18.02 -5.11
C ARG A 306 -18.47 17.30 -6.18
N SER A 307 -18.07 17.39 -7.45
CA SER A 307 -18.75 16.70 -8.55
C SER A 307 -18.66 15.19 -8.41
N PHE A 308 -17.47 14.65 -8.12
CA PHE A 308 -17.34 13.20 -7.84
C PHE A 308 -18.18 12.79 -6.62
N ALA A 309 -18.16 13.59 -5.55
CA ALA A 309 -18.97 13.32 -4.36
C ALA A 309 -20.48 13.31 -4.65
N ALA A 310 -20.97 14.22 -5.49
CA ALA A 310 -22.38 14.24 -5.88
C ALA A 310 -22.82 12.93 -6.56
N GLY A 311 -21.97 12.38 -7.44
CA GLY A 311 -22.20 11.07 -8.06
C GLY A 311 -22.24 9.91 -7.06
N LEU A 312 -21.32 9.92 -6.08
CA LEU A 312 -21.24 8.89 -5.05
C LEU A 312 -22.43 8.96 -4.07
N MET A 313 -22.84 10.17 -3.66
CA MET A 313 -24.00 10.39 -2.80
C MET A 313 -25.32 9.94 -3.46
N ALA A 314 -25.39 9.99 -4.80
CA ALA A 314 -26.55 9.54 -5.55
C ALA A 314 -26.59 8.02 -5.80
N GLU A 315 -25.50 7.29 -5.51
CA GLU A 315 -25.38 5.86 -5.76
C GLU A 315 -25.75 5.05 -4.50
N PRO A 316 -26.92 4.39 -4.45
CA PRO A 316 -27.40 3.68 -3.25
C PRO A 316 -26.58 2.44 -2.85
N ARG A 317 -25.62 2.02 -3.67
CA ARG A 317 -24.68 0.93 -3.35
C ARG A 317 -23.41 1.43 -2.66
N VAL A 318 -23.20 2.74 -2.57
CA VAL A 318 -22.04 3.38 -1.93
C VAL A 318 -22.44 3.88 -0.55
N GLY A 319 -21.65 3.50 0.47
CA GLY A 319 -21.75 4.01 1.83
C GLY A 319 -20.80 5.20 2.04
N ASP A 320 -19.96 5.14 3.08
CA ASP A 320 -18.88 6.11 3.29
C ASP A 320 -17.95 6.20 2.07
N PHE A 321 -17.42 7.39 1.79
CA PHE A 321 -16.47 7.57 0.70
C PHE A 321 -15.48 8.70 0.95
N ARG A 322 -14.40 8.71 0.15
CA ARG A 322 -13.42 9.78 0.09
C ARG A 322 -12.99 10.03 -1.34
N VAL A 323 -12.93 11.30 -1.71
CA VAL A 323 -12.37 11.76 -2.97
C VAL A 323 -11.15 12.64 -2.69
N ILE A 324 -10.03 12.29 -3.30
CA ILE A 324 -8.79 13.08 -3.26
C ILE A 324 -8.46 13.46 -4.69
N ALA A 325 -8.34 14.75 -4.99
CA ALA A 325 -7.97 15.21 -6.32
C ALA A 325 -6.63 15.95 -6.29
N SER A 326 -5.82 15.74 -7.33
CA SER A 326 -4.64 16.53 -7.64
C SER A 326 -4.73 17.05 -9.07
N HIS A 327 -4.76 18.37 -9.21
CA HIS A 327 -4.59 19.06 -10.49
C HIS A 327 -3.10 19.35 -10.67
N GLN A 328 -2.49 18.73 -11.67
CA GLN A 328 -1.05 18.84 -11.93
C GLN A 328 -0.77 20.14 -12.68
N GLU A 329 -0.75 21.26 -11.94
CA GLU A 329 -0.75 22.60 -12.50
C GLU A 329 0.35 22.79 -13.56
N SER A 330 -0.06 23.25 -14.74
CA SER A 330 0.86 23.49 -15.86
C SER A 330 1.58 24.84 -15.77
N LEU A 331 1.02 25.81 -15.02
CA LEU A 331 1.60 27.14 -14.83
C LEU A 331 2.50 27.23 -13.59
N HIS A 332 2.38 26.29 -12.66
CA HIS A 332 3.07 26.30 -11.38
C HIS A 332 4.01 25.10 -11.24
N SER A 333 4.98 25.19 -10.34
CA SER A 333 5.88 24.07 -10.01
C SER A 333 5.36 23.23 -8.83
N HIS A 334 4.05 23.23 -8.63
CA HIS A 334 3.34 22.52 -7.56
C HIS A 334 1.90 22.25 -7.98
N ASP A 335 1.28 21.22 -7.41
CA ASP A 335 -0.09 20.82 -7.73
C ASP A 335 -1.12 21.51 -6.83
N ALA A 336 -2.32 21.73 -7.35
CA ALA A 336 -3.49 22.10 -6.55
C ALA A 336 -4.21 20.82 -6.08
N VAL A 337 -4.51 20.72 -4.80
CA VAL A 337 -5.04 19.48 -4.19
C VAL A 337 -6.29 19.73 -3.36
N ALA A 338 -7.21 18.77 -3.35
CA ALA A 338 -8.39 18.80 -2.47
C ALA A 338 -8.72 17.41 -1.93
N VAL A 339 -9.32 17.38 -0.73
CA VAL A 339 -9.82 16.16 -0.07
C VAL A 339 -11.24 16.40 0.39
N LEU A 340 -12.15 15.50 0.04
CA LEU A 340 -13.51 15.46 0.55
C LEU A 340 -13.77 14.06 1.10
N THR A 341 -14.32 13.99 2.31
CA THR A 341 -14.68 12.73 2.98
C THR A 341 -16.11 12.81 3.48
N GLU A 342 -16.88 11.76 3.21
CA GLU A 342 -18.24 11.56 3.73
C GLU A 342 -18.23 10.29 4.59
N GLY A 343 -18.76 10.40 5.82
CA GLY A 343 -18.78 9.32 6.79
C GLY A 343 -17.47 9.09 7.56
N PRO A 344 -17.50 8.24 8.62
CA PRO A 344 -16.37 8.04 9.53
C PRO A 344 -15.22 7.19 8.96
N THR A 345 -15.46 6.30 7.99
CA THR A 345 -14.50 5.26 7.56
C THR A 345 -13.15 5.83 7.10
N PHE A 346 -13.16 6.97 6.41
CA PHE A 346 -11.95 7.61 5.87
C PHE A 346 -11.53 8.87 6.62
N ALA A 347 -12.22 9.21 7.71
CA ALA A 347 -11.94 10.41 8.47
C ALA A 347 -10.56 10.30 9.16
N SER A 348 -9.70 11.28 8.93
CA SER A 348 -8.38 11.35 9.56
C SER A 348 -8.03 12.77 9.98
N ALA A 349 -7.52 12.93 11.21
CA ALA A 349 -7.07 14.23 11.71
C ALA A 349 -5.72 14.67 11.10
N SER A 350 -4.91 13.69 10.69
CA SER A 350 -3.64 13.92 9.98
C SER A 350 -3.72 13.26 8.60
N LEU A 351 -3.02 13.85 7.64
CA LEU A 351 -2.80 13.26 6.31
C LEU A 351 -1.38 12.68 6.25
N ASP A 352 -1.22 11.56 5.55
CA ASP A 352 0.10 11.00 5.26
C ASP A 352 0.91 12.03 4.44
N PRO A 353 2.19 12.32 4.79
CA PRO A 353 3.01 13.30 4.07
C PRO A 353 3.21 13.00 2.58
N LYS A 354 2.99 11.76 2.14
CA LYS A 354 3.10 11.30 0.75
C LYS A 354 1.74 11.04 0.09
N LEU A 355 0.63 11.39 0.73
CA LEU A 355 -0.73 11.16 0.22
C LEU A 355 -0.88 11.66 -1.24
N PHE A 356 -0.56 12.93 -1.47
CA PHE A 356 -0.70 13.56 -2.79
C PHE A 356 0.38 13.14 -3.78
N ALA A 357 1.57 12.73 -3.30
CA ALA A 357 2.66 12.27 -4.17
C ALA A 357 2.32 10.98 -4.93
N SER A 358 1.26 10.28 -4.53
CA SER A 358 0.74 9.09 -5.23
C SER A 358 -0.36 9.39 -6.24
N LEU A 359 -0.83 10.65 -6.35
CA LEU A 359 -1.85 11.10 -7.31
C LEU A 359 -1.20 11.59 -8.59
N VAL A 360 -0.43 10.71 -9.22
CA VAL A 360 0.28 10.96 -10.45
C VAL A 360 0.04 9.80 -11.38
N HIS A 361 -0.33 10.11 -12.63
CA HIS A 361 -0.32 9.11 -13.69
C HIS A 361 1.12 8.75 -14.03
N ALA A 362 1.63 7.67 -13.45
CA ALA A 362 2.90 7.06 -13.82
C ALA A 362 2.67 6.31 -15.14
N GLY A 363 3.03 6.94 -16.26
CA GLY A 363 2.75 6.45 -17.61
C GLY A 363 3.44 5.16 -18.02
#